data_AF-A0A316AUV4-F1
#
_entry.id   AF-A0A316AUV4-F1
#
_cell.length_a   1.000
_cell.length_b   1.000
_cell.length_c   1.000
_cell.angle_alpha   90.00
_cell.angle_beta   90.00
_cell.angle_gamma   90.00
#
_symmetry.space_group_name_H-M   'P 1'
#
loop_
_entity.id
_entity.type
_entity.pdbx_description
1 polymer ?
#
loop_
_entity_poly.entity_id
_entity_poly.type
_entity_poly.pdbx_seq_one_letter_code
_entity_poly.pdbx_strand_id
1 'polypeptide(L)'
;MSPELPEALRPPKEIKSVWTCQGFYIQQDNIRMNAMCAKITKMFMDRGLHPIILKGQANASLYPDPFSRQCGDIDVLVEGGRKNVIRHLTEMGLMEGADANSLHHVHLDSKLFDGISIEVHFKPVECAPFGAGRRLLKYLEETADFTKCRYNPLGFYDPPLEFALAMQLAHIRTHFIGGGVGLRQFVDYYQVLKSCSTEMIQLFCHKTKKFGLEPMIKSMMWVQKTALFVGRRIFDL
;
A
#
# COMPACT_ATOMS: atom_id res chain seq x y z
N MET A 1 -26.55 -2.17 9.73
CA MET A 1 -27.16 -1.08 8.95
C MET A 1 -26.13 0.03 8.84
N SER A 2 -25.64 0.31 7.64
CA SER A 2 -24.78 1.48 7.42
C SER A 2 -25.58 2.74 7.73
N PRO A 3 -25.01 3.74 8.43
CA PRO A 3 -25.74 4.94 8.77
C PRO A 3 -26.14 5.69 7.49
N GLU A 4 -27.43 5.90 7.30
CA GLU A 4 -27.91 6.73 6.19
C GLU A 4 -27.63 8.21 6.49
N LEU A 5 -27.20 8.96 5.47
CA LEU A 5 -27.09 10.40 5.57
C LEU A 5 -28.47 11.03 5.87
N PRO A 6 -28.52 12.13 6.65
CA PRO A 6 -29.73 12.93 6.81
C PRO A 6 -30.33 13.28 5.45
N GLU A 7 -31.66 13.32 5.33
CA GLU A 7 -32.39 13.51 4.07
C GLU A 7 -31.83 14.67 3.23
N ALA A 8 -31.58 15.82 3.88
CA ALA A 8 -31.06 17.03 3.25
C ALA A 8 -29.63 16.90 2.68
N LEU A 9 -28.87 15.88 3.10
CA LEU A 9 -27.50 15.60 2.66
C LEU A 9 -27.44 14.40 1.71
N ARG A 10 -28.58 13.78 1.37
CA ARG A 10 -28.61 12.65 0.45
C ARG A 10 -28.37 13.16 -0.97
N PRO A 11 -27.52 12.47 -1.76
CA PRO A 11 -27.34 12.82 -3.15
C PRO A 11 -28.64 12.61 -3.94
N PRO A 12 -28.85 13.36 -5.05
CA PRO A 12 -29.91 13.09 -6.01
C PRO A 12 -29.97 11.62 -6.41
N LYS A 13 -31.17 11.13 -6.76
CA LYS A 13 -31.42 9.70 -7.02
C LYS A 13 -30.51 9.15 -8.13
N GLU A 14 -30.23 9.95 -9.15
CA GLU A 14 -29.38 9.61 -10.28
C GLU A 14 -27.95 9.35 -9.83
N ILE A 15 -27.40 10.26 -9.01
CA ILE A 15 -26.06 10.14 -8.42
C ILE A 15 -26.00 8.94 -7.47
N LYS A 16 -27.02 8.79 -6.60
CA LYS A 16 -27.11 7.66 -5.67
C LYS A 16 -27.07 6.32 -6.40
N SER A 17 -27.78 6.22 -7.53
CA SER A 17 -27.83 5.00 -8.33
C SER A 17 -26.46 4.67 -8.93
N VAL A 18 -25.78 5.67 -9.53
CA VAL A 18 -24.43 5.52 -10.08
C VAL A 18 -23.44 5.08 -9.00
N TRP A 19 -23.43 5.75 -7.84
CA TRP A 19 -22.52 5.40 -6.75
C TRP A 19 -22.81 4.04 -6.13
N THR A 20 -24.07 3.62 -6.10
CA THR A 20 -24.45 2.28 -5.65
C THR A 20 -23.86 1.21 -6.59
N CYS A 21 -24.00 1.40 -7.90
CA CYS A 21 -23.40 0.50 -8.89
C CYS A 21 -21.87 0.50 -8.79
N GLN A 22 -21.23 1.67 -8.68
CA GLN A 22 -19.78 1.77 -8.51
C GLN A 22 -19.30 1.07 -7.24
N GLY A 23 -20.01 1.25 -6.11
CA GLY A 23 -19.71 0.56 -4.86
C GLY A 23 -19.78 -0.96 -5.00
N PHE A 24 -20.78 -1.48 -5.72
CA PHE A 24 -20.88 -2.90 -6.01
C PHE A 24 -19.68 -3.40 -6.85
N TYR A 25 -19.31 -2.69 -7.92
CA TYR A 25 -18.15 -3.08 -8.73
C TYR A 25 -16.84 -3.05 -7.92
N ILE A 26 -16.64 -2.01 -7.10
CA ILE A 26 -15.47 -1.91 -6.21
C ILE A 26 -15.43 -3.10 -5.23
N GLN A 27 -16.57 -3.50 -4.69
CA GLN A 27 -16.65 -4.67 -3.81
C GLN A 27 -16.26 -5.96 -4.55
N GLN A 28 -16.78 -6.17 -5.76
CA GLN A 28 -16.42 -7.34 -6.58
C GLN A 28 -14.94 -7.36 -6.95
N ASP A 29 -14.38 -6.21 -7.31
CA ASP A 29 -12.95 -6.06 -7.60
C ASP A 29 -12.10 -6.41 -6.37
N ASN A 30 -12.48 -5.96 -5.16
CA ASN A 30 -11.75 -6.32 -3.94
C ASN A 30 -11.82 -7.82 -3.65
N ILE A 31 -12.97 -8.47 -3.82
CA ILE A 31 -13.09 -9.94 -3.64
C ILE A 31 -12.08 -10.65 -4.55
N ARG A 32 -12.05 -10.25 -5.83
CA ARG A 32 -11.15 -10.81 -6.83
C ARG A 32 -9.67 -10.54 -6.52
N MET A 33 -9.34 -9.30 -6.19
CA MET A 33 -7.96 -8.89 -5.88
C MET A 33 -7.45 -9.56 -4.61
N ASN A 34 -8.28 -9.68 -3.57
CA ASN A 34 -7.91 -10.35 -2.32
C ASN A 34 -7.68 -11.85 -2.52
N ALA A 35 -8.50 -12.51 -3.35
CA ALA A 35 -8.27 -13.90 -3.72
C ALA A 35 -6.94 -14.07 -4.48
N MET A 36 -6.60 -13.13 -5.37
CA MET A 36 -5.32 -13.14 -6.06
C MET A 36 -4.14 -12.88 -5.11
N CYS A 37 -4.27 -11.95 -4.16
CA CYS A 37 -3.28 -11.75 -3.10
C CYS A 37 -3.01 -13.05 -2.32
N ALA A 38 -4.06 -13.78 -1.92
CA ALA A 38 -3.91 -15.06 -1.24
C ALA A 38 -3.20 -16.11 -2.10
N LYS A 39 -3.54 -16.19 -3.39
CA LYS A 39 -2.88 -17.08 -4.37
C LYS A 39 -1.39 -16.77 -4.50
N ILE A 40 -1.04 -15.49 -4.66
CA ILE A 40 0.36 -15.02 -4.76
C ILE A 40 1.11 -15.29 -3.45
N THR A 41 0.49 -15.02 -2.31
CA THR A 41 1.08 -15.32 -0.99
C THR A 41 1.40 -16.81 -0.90
N LYS A 42 0.45 -17.68 -1.20
CA LYS A 42 0.66 -19.13 -1.18
C LYS A 42 1.78 -19.56 -2.15
N MET A 43 1.78 -19.02 -3.36
CA MET A 43 2.78 -19.33 -4.40
C MET A 43 4.23 -19.10 -3.91
N PHE A 44 4.50 -17.99 -3.22
CA PHE A 44 5.82 -17.72 -2.65
C PHE A 44 6.10 -18.54 -1.38
N MET A 45 5.10 -18.69 -0.51
CA MET A 45 5.20 -19.50 0.72
C MET A 45 5.54 -20.97 0.43
N ASP A 46 4.95 -21.56 -0.62
CA ASP A 46 5.23 -22.95 -1.03
C ASP A 46 6.69 -23.16 -1.50
N ARG A 47 7.44 -22.06 -1.74
CA ARG A 47 8.88 -22.07 -2.05
C ARG A 47 9.76 -21.69 -0.85
N GLY A 48 9.17 -21.55 0.34
CA GLY A 48 9.89 -21.16 1.55
C GLY A 48 10.28 -19.68 1.60
N LEU A 49 9.58 -18.82 0.86
CA LEU A 49 9.75 -17.36 0.90
C LEU A 49 8.62 -16.72 1.70
N HIS A 50 8.89 -15.57 2.30
CA HIS A 50 7.90 -14.79 3.04
C HIS A 50 7.45 -13.55 2.23
N PRO A 51 6.27 -13.58 1.59
CA PRO A 51 5.72 -12.43 0.87
C PRO A 51 4.91 -11.50 1.78
N ILE A 52 4.96 -10.19 1.51
CA ILE A 52 4.13 -9.17 2.16
C ILE A 52 3.35 -8.42 1.09
N ILE A 53 2.03 -8.38 1.19
CA ILE A 53 1.22 -7.54 0.30
C ILE A 53 1.38 -6.10 0.75
N LEU A 54 1.65 -5.19 -0.19
CA LEU A 54 1.87 -3.78 0.09
C LEU A 54 0.68 -2.94 -0.38
N LYS A 55 0.76 -1.65 -0.04
CA LYS A 55 -0.05 -0.57 -0.61
C LYS A 55 -1.53 -0.93 -0.64
N GLY A 56 -2.13 -1.08 -1.83
CA GLY A 56 -3.56 -1.01 -1.98
C GLY A 56 -4.35 -2.00 -1.15
N GLN A 57 -4.06 -3.30 -1.29
CA GLN A 57 -4.85 -4.32 -0.61
C GLN A 57 -4.47 -4.45 0.87
N ALA A 58 -3.22 -4.16 1.23
CA ALA A 58 -2.82 -4.05 2.63
C ALA A 58 -3.48 -2.86 3.34
N ASN A 59 -3.58 -1.71 2.68
CA ASN A 59 -4.26 -0.53 3.21
C ASN A 59 -5.76 -0.78 3.33
N ALA A 60 -6.37 -1.50 2.38
CA ALA A 60 -7.79 -1.86 2.41
C ALA A 60 -8.16 -2.57 3.73
N SER A 61 -7.28 -3.45 4.24
CA SER A 61 -7.44 -4.11 5.55
C SER A 61 -7.54 -3.16 6.75
N LEU A 62 -7.21 -1.88 6.58
CA LEU A 62 -7.31 -0.84 7.61
C LEU A 62 -8.59 0.01 7.48
N TYR A 63 -9.39 -0.18 6.42
CA TYR A 63 -10.67 0.51 6.24
C TYR A 63 -11.74 -0.10 7.15
N PRO A 64 -12.76 0.68 7.57
CA PRO A 64 -13.91 0.13 8.28
C PRO A 64 -14.62 -0.98 7.49
N ASP A 65 -14.68 -0.82 6.17
CA ASP A 65 -15.07 -1.85 5.22
C ASP A 65 -13.88 -2.14 4.27
N PRO A 66 -13.21 -3.30 4.40
CA PRO A 66 -12.08 -3.65 3.55
C PRO A 66 -12.43 -3.78 2.06
N PHE A 67 -13.71 -3.87 1.69
CA PHE A 67 -14.14 -4.02 0.31
C PHE A 67 -14.57 -2.70 -0.35
N SER A 68 -14.49 -1.57 0.35
CA SER A 68 -14.91 -0.27 -0.19
C SER A 68 -13.79 0.50 -0.91
N ARG A 69 -12.54 0.04 -0.83
CA ARG A 69 -11.39 0.75 -1.43
C ARG A 69 -11.25 0.42 -2.91
N GLN A 70 -11.22 1.42 -3.79
CA GLN A 70 -10.93 1.16 -5.21
C GLN A 70 -9.53 0.56 -5.41
N CYS A 71 -9.50 -0.61 -6.05
CA CYS A 71 -8.28 -1.39 -6.30
C CYS A 71 -7.30 -0.68 -7.27
N GLY A 72 -6.04 -1.12 -7.24
CA GLY A 72 -4.99 -0.74 -8.19
C GLY A 72 -4.24 -1.99 -8.62
N ASP A 73 -2.92 -1.92 -8.71
CA ASP A 73 -2.06 -3.09 -8.89
C ASP A 73 -1.92 -3.90 -7.58
N ILE A 74 -1.47 -5.15 -7.67
CA ILE A 74 -1.02 -5.92 -6.51
C ILE A 74 0.48 -5.74 -6.36
N ASP A 75 0.89 -5.08 -5.29
CA ASP A 75 2.28 -4.95 -4.91
C ASP A 75 2.65 -6.01 -3.88
N VAL A 76 3.66 -6.83 -4.13
CA VAL A 76 4.14 -7.85 -3.18
C VAL A 76 5.63 -7.71 -2.95
N LEU A 77 6.05 -7.50 -1.69
CA LEU A 77 7.46 -7.53 -1.29
C LEU A 77 7.86 -8.96 -0.94
N VAL A 78 8.91 -9.45 -1.58
CA VAL A 78 9.47 -10.78 -1.36
C VAL A 78 10.90 -10.67 -0.86
N GLU A 79 11.24 -11.44 0.16
CA GLU A 79 12.58 -11.47 0.74
C GLU A 79 13.67 -12.02 -0.20
N GLY A 80 14.94 -11.81 0.18
CA GLY A 80 16.10 -12.35 -0.53
C GLY A 80 16.65 -11.46 -1.65
N GLY A 81 16.03 -10.31 -1.90
CA GLY A 81 16.53 -9.29 -2.83
C GLY A 81 16.52 -9.73 -4.30
N ARG A 82 16.99 -8.84 -5.19
CA ARG A 82 16.80 -8.95 -6.65
C ARG A 82 17.19 -10.31 -7.22
N LYS A 83 18.40 -10.79 -6.89
CA LYS A 83 18.93 -12.03 -7.47
C LYS A 83 18.08 -13.26 -7.07
N ASN A 84 17.68 -13.33 -5.81
CA ASN A 84 16.90 -14.45 -5.29
C ASN A 84 15.47 -14.45 -5.87
N VAL A 85 14.84 -13.27 -5.87
CA VAL A 85 13.49 -13.08 -6.41
C VAL A 85 13.45 -13.40 -7.90
N ILE A 86 14.36 -12.84 -8.71
CA ILE A 86 14.42 -13.14 -10.15
C ILE A 86 14.64 -14.64 -10.39
N ARG A 87 15.55 -15.29 -9.64
CA ARG A 87 15.76 -16.73 -9.77
C ARG A 87 14.44 -17.51 -9.58
N HIS A 88 13.70 -17.21 -8.51
CA HIS A 88 12.42 -17.89 -8.25
C HIS A 88 11.35 -17.57 -9.29
N LEU A 89 11.26 -16.32 -9.77
CA LEU A 89 10.35 -15.96 -10.87
C LEU A 89 10.68 -16.74 -12.15
N THR A 90 11.96 -16.89 -12.49
CA THR A 90 12.40 -17.71 -13.63
C THR A 90 12.05 -19.18 -13.44
N GLU A 91 12.32 -19.75 -12.27
CA GLU A 91 11.98 -21.14 -11.94
C GLU A 91 10.46 -21.42 -11.99
N MET A 92 9.64 -20.39 -11.74
CA MET A 92 8.18 -20.47 -11.86
C MET A 92 7.67 -20.21 -13.28
N GLY A 93 8.55 -19.90 -14.24
CA GLY A 93 8.14 -19.56 -15.61
C GLY A 93 7.43 -18.20 -15.72
N LEU A 94 7.59 -17.32 -14.74
CA LEU A 94 6.88 -16.03 -14.67
C LEU A 94 7.64 -14.86 -15.32
N MET A 95 8.84 -15.12 -15.85
CA MET A 95 9.66 -14.09 -16.49
C MET A 95 9.34 -13.88 -17.97
N GLU A 96 8.63 -14.82 -18.60
CA GLU A 96 8.18 -14.65 -19.98
C GLU A 96 7.08 -13.57 -20.03
N GLY A 97 7.28 -12.53 -20.85
CA GLY A 97 6.36 -11.39 -20.94
C GLY A 97 6.42 -10.39 -19.77
N ALA A 98 7.22 -10.66 -18.73
CA ALA A 98 7.39 -9.76 -17.60
C ALA A 98 8.32 -8.57 -17.93
N ASP A 99 8.06 -7.41 -17.34
CA ASP A 99 8.94 -6.24 -17.38
C ASP A 99 9.81 -6.18 -16.13
N ALA A 100 11.13 -6.33 -16.32
CA ALA A 100 12.14 -6.29 -15.26
C ALA A 100 13.07 -5.05 -15.34
N ASN A 101 12.66 -4.01 -16.08
CA ASN A 101 13.44 -2.77 -16.24
C ASN A 101 13.49 -1.93 -14.96
N SER A 102 12.52 -2.11 -14.06
CA SER A 102 12.48 -1.45 -12.75
C SER A 102 13.69 -1.85 -11.88
N LEU A 103 14.21 -0.88 -11.13
CA LEU A 103 15.32 -1.08 -10.19
C LEU A 103 14.90 -1.68 -8.85
N HIS A 104 13.60 -1.87 -8.63
CA HIS A 104 13.04 -2.28 -7.33
C HIS A 104 11.94 -3.35 -7.39
N HIS A 105 11.37 -3.64 -8.56
CA HIS A 105 10.38 -4.70 -8.76
C HIS A 105 10.47 -5.35 -10.16
N VAL A 106 9.67 -6.40 -10.38
CA VAL A 106 9.36 -6.97 -11.69
C VAL A 106 7.84 -6.91 -11.87
N HIS A 107 7.37 -6.39 -13.01
CA HIS A 107 5.96 -6.39 -13.38
C HIS A 107 5.66 -7.67 -14.15
N LEU A 108 4.78 -8.52 -13.63
CA LEU A 108 4.44 -9.81 -14.27
C LEU A 108 3.47 -9.62 -15.44
N ASP A 109 3.49 -10.53 -16.42
CA ASP A 109 2.46 -10.51 -17.46
C ASP A 109 1.09 -10.79 -16.84
N SER A 110 0.24 -9.76 -16.81
CA SER A 110 -1.12 -9.82 -16.27
C SER A 110 -1.97 -10.94 -16.86
N LYS A 111 -1.70 -11.42 -18.09
CA LYS A 111 -2.43 -12.54 -18.71
C LYS A 111 -2.31 -13.84 -17.90
N LEU A 112 -1.23 -14.01 -17.14
CA LEU A 112 -1.03 -15.16 -16.26
C LEU A 112 -1.87 -15.10 -14.98
N PHE A 113 -2.46 -13.93 -14.70
CA PHE A 113 -3.16 -13.61 -13.45
C PHE A 113 -4.52 -12.98 -13.71
N ASP A 114 -5.24 -13.53 -14.69
CA ASP A 114 -6.60 -13.12 -15.08
C ASP A 114 -6.69 -11.66 -15.58
N GLY A 115 -5.59 -11.02 -15.95
CA GLY A 115 -5.54 -9.60 -16.28
C GLY A 115 -5.32 -8.69 -15.07
N ILE A 116 -4.96 -9.25 -13.90
CA ILE A 116 -4.55 -8.48 -12.72
C ILE A 116 -3.06 -8.15 -12.85
N SER A 117 -2.75 -6.86 -12.72
CA SER A 117 -1.38 -6.34 -12.69
C SER A 117 -0.72 -6.65 -11.35
N ILE A 118 0.48 -7.23 -11.39
CA ILE A 118 1.23 -7.66 -10.20
C ILE A 118 2.67 -7.15 -10.30
N GLU A 119 3.10 -6.41 -9.28
CA GLU A 119 4.47 -5.96 -9.10
C GLU A 119 5.15 -6.77 -7.98
N VAL A 120 6.13 -7.58 -8.35
CA VAL A 120 6.94 -8.35 -7.40
C VAL A 120 8.17 -7.52 -7.00
N HIS A 121 8.07 -6.89 -5.85
CA HIS A 121 9.10 -6.07 -5.24
C HIS A 121 10.19 -6.93 -4.61
N PHE A 122 11.44 -6.57 -4.89
CA PHE A 122 12.62 -7.05 -4.17
C PHE A 122 13.31 -5.93 -3.39
N LYS A 123 12.76 -4.70 -3.46
CA LYS A 123 13.05 -3.56 -2.58
C LYS A 123 11.74 -2.85 -2.23
N PRO A 124 11.59 -2.32 -1.01
CA PRO A 124 10.37 -1.64 -0.57
C PRO A 124 9.94 -0.46 -1.45
N VAL A 125 10.90 0.35 -1.89
CA VAL A 125 10.66 1.59 -2.66
C VAL A 125 11.80 1.85 -3.63
N GLU A 126 11.53 2.64 -4.66
CA GLU A 126 12.56 3.27 -5.47
C GLU A 126 13.07 4.55 -4.81
N CYS A 127 14.36 4.62 -4.51
CA CYS A 127 15.00 5.81 -3.99
C CYS A 127 16.49 5.86 -4.33
N ALA A 128 17.07 7.07 -4.24
CA ALA A 128 18.51 7.25 -4.45
C ALA A 128 19.34 6.37 -3.50
N PRO A 129 20.37 5.66 -3.99
CA PRO A 129 21.17 4.72 -3.18
C PRO A 129 22.17 5.42 -2.24
N PHE A 130 22.09 6.75 -2.10
CA PHE A 130 22.97 7.58 -1.27
C PHE A 130 22.17 8.55 -0.40
N GLY A 131 22.86 9.17 0.57
CA GLY A 131 22.29 10.22 1.41
C GLY A 131 21.02 9.81 2.15
N ALA A 132 19.97 10.64 2.03
CA ALA A 132 18.68 10.42 2.67
C ALA A 132 17.93 9.18 2.13
N GLY A 133 18.03 8.91 0.82
CA GLY A 133 17.43 7.74 0.20
C GLY A 133 18.01 6.43 0.74
N ARG A 134 19.34 6.32 0.86
CA ARG A 134 19.99 5.16 1.48
C ARG A 134 19.53 4.92 2.92
N ARG A 135 19.40 5.99 3.72
CA ARG A 135 18.93 5.89 5.11
C ARG A 135 17.48 5.42 5.20
N LEU A 136 16.63 5.92 4.30
CA LEU A 136 15.23 5.47 4.19
C LEU A 136 15.14 4.01 3.78
N LEU A 137 15.87 3.59 2.73
CA LEU A 137 15.85 2.20 2.28
C LEU A 137 16.31 1.25 3.38
N LYS A 138 17.42 1.57 4.06
CA LYS A 138 17.90 0.79 5.20
C LYS A 138 16.85 0.67 6.30
N TYR A 139 16.18 1.78 6.66
CA TYR A 139 15.12 1.77 7.66
C TYR A 139 13.92 0.92 7.23
N LEU A 140 13.53 0.97 5.94
CA LEU A 140 12.46 0.13 5.41
C LEU A 140 12.84 -1.35 5.38
N GLU A 141 14.07 -1.69 5.04
CA GLU A 141 14.58 -3.06 5.11
C GLU A 141 14.61 -3.60 6.55
N GLU A 142 14.98 -2.77 7.53
CA GLU A 142 14.97 -3.12 8.96
C GLU A 142 13.55 -3.27 9.53
N THR A 143 12.58 -2.49 9.03
CA THR A 143 11.20 -2.51 9.51
C THR A 143 10.29 -3.46 8.75
N ALA A 144 10.70 -3.94 7.56
CA ALA A 144 10.08 -5.02 6.80
C ALA A 144 10.30 -6.40 7.47
N ASP A 145 10.12 -6.46 8.78
CA ASP A 145 10.31 -7.66 9.57
C ASP A 145 9.18 -8.66 9.25
N PHE A 146 9.50 -9.64 8.41
CA PHE A 146 8.58 -10.69 7.97
C PHE A 146 7.96 -11.48 9.14
N THR A 147 8.65 -11.53 10.30
CA THR A 147 8.14 -12.21 11.50
C THR A 147 7.05 -11.43 12.24
N LYS A 148 6.95 -10.11 11.98
CA LYS A 148 5.96 -9.21 12.58
C LYS A 148 4.80 -8.90 11.64
N CYS A 149 4.78 -9.53 10.47
CA CYS A 149 3.68 -9.37 9.52
C CYS A 149 2.41 -10.03 10.06
N ARG A 150 1.26 -9.41 9.82
CA ARG A 150 -0.03 -9.93 10.26
C ARG A 150 -0.63 -10.79 9.15
N TYR A 151 -0.75 -12.09 9.37
CA TYR A 151 -1.57 -12.93 8.50
C TYR A 151 -3.05 -12.59 8.71
N ASN A 152 -3.71 -12.10 7.67
CA ASN A 152 -5.09 -11.63 7.78
C ASN A 152 -6.10 -12.71 7.36
N PRO A 153 -7.40 -12.55 7.71
CA PRO A 153 -8.43 -13.52 7.35
C PRO A 153 -8.68 -13.70 5.85
N LEU A 154 -8.13 -12.81 5.01
CA LEU A 154 -8.23 -12.89 3.54
C LEU A 154 -7.12 -13.75 2.92
N GLY A 155 -6.21 -14.29 3.74
CA GLY A 155 -5.24 -15.29 3.32
C GLY A 155 -3.87 -14.74 2.88
N PHE A 156 -3.56 -13.48 3.20
CA PHE A 156 -2.26 -12.87 2.89
C PHE A 156 -1.69 -12.08 4.08
N TYR A 157 -0.41 -11.69 3.97
CA TYR A 157 0.30 -10.95 5.02
C TYR A 157 0.21 -9.44 4.79
N ASP A 158 -0.30 -8.72 5.78
CA ASP A 158 -0.21 -7.27 5.87
C ASP A 158 1.16 -6.87 6.46
N PRO A 159 1.73 -5.71 6.05
CA PRO A 159 3.00 -5.23 6.56
C PRO A 159 2.90 -4.78 8.02
N PRO A 160 4.02 -4.77 8.77
CA PRO A 160 4.08 -4.09 10.06
C PRO A 160 3.71 -2.60 9.90
N LEU A 161 2.97 -2.04 10.85
CA LEU A 161 2.48 -0.66 10.76
C LEU A 161 3.62 0.38 10.65
N GLU A 162 4.74 0.16 11.35
CA GLU A 162 5.91 1.05 11.26
C GLU A 162 6.47 1.10 9.83
N PHE A 163 6.60 -0.07 9.19
CA PHE A 163 7.00 -0.16 7.80
C PHE A 163 5.98 0.49 6.88
N ALA A 164 4.68 0.19 7.05
CA ALA A 164 3.61 0.74 6.22
C ALA A 164 3.58 2.27 6.27
N LEU A 165 3.78 2.85 7.46
CA LEU A 165 3.82 4.29 7.69
C LEU A 165 4.96 4.96 6.91
N ALA A 166 6.15 4.37 6.91
CA ALA A 166 7.30 4.91 6.21
C ALA A 166 7.24 4.68 4.70
N MET A 167 6.86 3.48 4.27
CA MET A 167 6.79 3.07 2.87
C MET A 167 5.72 3.89 2.13
N GLN A 168 4.53 4.05 2.72
CA GLN A 168 3.46 4.84 2.09
C GLN A 168 3.87 6.30 1.91
N LEU A 169 4.50 6.93 2.90
CA LEU A 169 4.94 8.31 2.76
C LEU A 169 6.01 8.47 1.66
N ALA A 170 6.93 7.52 1.58
CA ALA A 170 7.96 7.48 0.53
C ALA A 170 7.34 7.31 -0.86
N HIS A 171 6.37 6.41 -1.00
CA HIS A 171 5.64 6.16 -2.25
C HIS A 171 4.83 7.38 -2.70
N ILE A 172 4.13 8.04 -1.77
CA ILE A 172 3.39 9.28 -2.04
C ILE A 172 4.33 10.38 -2.53
N ARG A 173 5.53 10.49 -1.96
CA ARG A 173 6.56 11.44 -2.45
C ARG A 173 6.94 11.17 -3.89
N THR A 174 7.11 9.91 -4.29
CA THR A 174 7.44 9.55 -5.67
C THR A 174 6.31 9.96 -6.63
N HIS A 175 5.06 9.67 -6.29
CA HIS A 175 3.89 10.12 -7.06
C HIS A 175 3.82 11.64 -7.19
N PHE A 176 4.04 12.35 -6.08
CA PHE A 176 4.03 13.82 -6.07
C PHE A 176 5.05 14.41 -7.05
N ILE A 177 6.25 13.83 -7.14
CA ILE A 177 7.30 14.28 -8.06
C ILE A 177 6.98 13.90 -9.52
N GLY A 178 6.38 12.73 -9.74
CA GLY A 178 6.22 12.15 -11.09
C GLY A 178 4.93 12.49 -11.84
N GLY A 179 3.85 12.91 -11.16
CA GLY A 179 2.57 13.14 -11.85
C GLY A 179 1.39 13.62 -10.98
N GLY A 180 1.56 13.68 -9.66
CA GLY A 180 0.56 14.17 -8.71
C GLY A 180 0.08 13.11 -7.73
N VAL A 181 -0.64 13.55 -6.70
CA VAL A 181 -1.18 12.69 -5.63
C VAL A 181 -2.70 12.78 -5.64
N GLY A 182 -3.37 11.64 -5.78
CA GLY A 182 -4.83 11.55 -5.73
C GLY A 182 -5.37 11.47 -4.30
N LEU A 183 -6.68 11.69 -4.15
CA LEU A 183 -7.36 11.59 -2.86
C LEU A 183 -7.16 10.22 -2.19
N ARG A 184 -7.13 9.13 -2.99
CA ARG A 184 -6.92 7.76 -2.50
C ARG A 184 -5.64 7.63 -1.67
N GLN A 185 -4.54 8.25 -2.10
CA GLN A 185 -3.28 8.22 -1.35
C GLN A 185 -3.37 8.94 0.00
N PHE A 186 -4.11 10.06 0.07
CA PHE A 186 -4.35 10.76 1.34
C PHE A 186 -5.20 9.93 2.30
N VAL A 187 -6.25 9.27 1.80
CA VAL A 187 -7.12 8.41 2.61
C VAL A 187 -6.37 7.16 3.07
N ASP A 188 -5.64 6.48 2.18
CA ASP A 188 -4.79 5.34 2.52
C ASP A 188 -3.80 5.70 3.63
N TYR A 189 -3.11 6.84 3.51
CA TYR A 189 -2.17 7.30 4.53
C TYR A 189 -2.85 7.64 5.85
N TYR A 190 -4.04 8.24 5.81
CA TYR A 190 -4.84 8.51 7.01
C TYR A 190 -5.24 7.20 7.73
N GLN A 191 -5.63 6.16 7.01
CA GLN A 191 -5.96 4.86 7.60
C GLN A 191 -4.76 4.20 8.29
N VAL A 192 -3.56 4.35 7.72
CA VAL A 192 -2.32 3.92 8.38
C VAL A 192 -2.08 4.70 9.67
N LEU A 193 -2.13 6.05 9.62
CA LEU A 193 -1.93 6.89 10.80
C LEU A 193 -2.92 6.57 11.93
N LYS A 194 -4.20 6.38 11.60
CA LYS A 194 -5.24 6.02 12.57
C LYS A 194 -4.97 4.67 13.25
N SER A 195 -4.26 3.78 12.57
CA SER A 195 -3.92 2.44 13.07
C SER A 195 -2.63 2.43 13.89
N CYS A 196 -1.78 3.44 13.76
CA CYS A 196 -0.55 3.60 14.53
C CYS A 196 -0.81 4.18 15.93
N SER A 197 0.06 3.87 16.89
CA SER A 197 0.07 4.57 18.17
C SER A 197 0.68 5.97 18.03
N THR A 198 0.32 6.86 18.95
CA THR A 198 0.89 8.22 19.03
C THR A 198 2.41 8.21 19.09
N GLU A 199 2.99 7.32 19.91
CA GLU A 199 4.44 7.20 20.10
C GLU A 199 5.14 6.76 18.81
N MET A 200 4.52 5.83 18.06
CA MET A 200 5.04 5.38 16.77
C MET A 200 5.07 6.53 15.75
N ILE A 201 3.99 7.30 15.66
CA ILE A 201 3.90 8.45 14.76
C ILE A 201 4.95 9.49 15.15
N GLN A 202 5.07 9.84 16.43
CA GLN A 202 6.07 10.79 16.92
C GLN A 202 7.49 10.31 16.60
N LEU A 203 7.83 9.06 16.90
CA LEU A 203 9.15 8.50 16.62
C LEU A 203 9.47 8.55 15.12
N PHE A 204 8.50 8.21 14.27
CA PHE A 204 8.66 8.29 12.82
C PHE A 204 8.85 9.73 12.35
N CYS A 205 8.05 10.68 12.83
CA CYS A 205 8.17 12.12 12.55
C CYS A 205 9.59 12.63 12.82
N HIS A 206 10.21 12.27 13.95
CA HIS A 206 11.60 12.63 14.26
C HIS A 206 12.62 12.08 13.25
N LYS A 207 12.34 10.92 12.64
CA LYS A 207 13.21 10.30 11.63
C LYS A 207 13.02 10.91 10.23
N THR A 208 11.85 11.47 9.90
CA THR A 208 11.54 11.97 8.55
C THR A 208 12.56 12.96 7.98
N LYS A 209 13.14 13.84 8.82
CA LYS A 209 14.20 14.76 8.40
C LYS A 209 15.44 14.01 7.89
N LYS A 210 15.83 12.92 8.56
CA LYS A 210 16.94 12.06 8.12
C LYS A 210 16.62 11.36 6.79
N PHE A 211 15.34 11.09 6.52
CA PHE A 211 14.89 10.44 5.29
C PHE A 211 14.58 11.41 4.15
N GLY A 212 14.66 12.73 4.39
CA GLY A 212 14.27 13.74 3.40
C GLY A 212 12.77 13.76 3.13
N LEU A 213 11.96 13.25 4.07
CA LEU A 213 10.50 13.18 3.98
C LEU A 213 9.78 14.26 4.81
N GLU A 214 10.52 15.11 5.53
CA GLU A 214 9.94 16.14 6.41
C GLU A 214 8.96 17.09 5.70
N PRO A 215 9.25 17.63 4.50
CA PRO A 215 8.26 18.46 3.79
C PRO A 215 7.01 17.66 3.40
N MET A 216 7.19 16.40 3.00
CA MET A 216 6.09 15.54 2.58
C MET A 216 5.15 15.24 3.73
N ILE A 217 5.67 14.82 4.90
CA ILE A 217 4.81 14.56 6.06
C ILE A 217 4.05 15.83 6.48
N LYS A 218 4.72 16.98 6.56
CA LYS A 218 4.07 18.26 6.92
C LYS A 218 2.93 18.60 5.97
N SER A 219 3.16 18.48 4.65
CA SER A 219 2.12 18.70 3.65
C SER A 219 0.96 17.70 3.78
N MET A 220 1.25 16.42 3.99
CA MET A 220 0.22 15.39 4.20
C MET A 220 -0.63 15.69 5.44
N MET A 221 0.00 16.05 6.57
CA MET A 221 -0.70 16.41 7.80
C MET A 221 -1.57 17.66 7.58
N TRP A 222 -1.03 18.68 6.90
CA TRP A 222 -1.75 19.91 6.61
C TRP A 222 -3.00 19.68 5.75
N VAL A 223 -2.90 18.88 4.67
CA VAL A 223 -4.06 18.54 3.82
C VAL A 223 -5.10 17.75 4.61
N GLN A 224 -4.68 16.75 5.38
CA GLN A 224 -5.60 15.96 6.19
C GLN A 224 -6.34 16.83 7.22
N LYS A 225 -5.66 17.79 7.85
CA LYS A 225 -6.26 18.73 8.81
C LYS A 225 -7.22 19.72 8.15
N THR A 226 -6.80 20.31 7.02
CA THR A 226 -7.41 21.53 6.48
C THR A 226 -8.46 21.24 5.41
N ALA A 227 -8.24 20.21 4.58
CA ALA A 227 -9.11 19.88 3.46
C ALA A 227 -10.05 18.70 3.78
N LEU A 228 -9.54 17.69 4.49
CA LEU A 228 -10.32 16.49 4.82
C LEU A 228 -10.98 16.59 6.20
N PHE A 229 -10.62 17.58 7.02
CA PHE A 229 -11.10 17.78 8.38
C PHE A 229 -10.94 16.54 9.29
N VAL A 230 -9.99 15.65 8.94
CA VAL A 230 -9.63 14.47 9.73
C VAL A 230 -8.36 14.73 10.52
N GLY A 231 -8.03 13.83 11.46
CA GLY A 231 -6.71 13.80 12.09
C GLY A 231 -6.39 14.88 13.14
N ARG A 232 -7.36 15.66 13.64
CA ARG A 232 -7.11 16.65 14.72
C ARG A 232 -6.32 16.08 15.91
N ARG A 233 -6.62 14.85 16.34
CA ARG A 233 -5.89 14.17 17.43
C ARG A 233 -4.47 13.70 17.07
N ILE A 234 -4.14 13.62 15.79
CA ILE A 234 -2.85 13.15 15.26
C ILE A 234 -1.91 14.35 15.00
N PHE A 235 -2.45 15.56 14.78
CA PHE A 235 -1.68 16.74 14.36
C PHE A 235 -1.38 17.75 15.46
N ASP A 236 -1.90 17.54 16.67
CA ASP A 236 -1.52 18.33 17.85
C ASP A 236 -0.32 17.69 18.59
N LEU A 237 0.43 16.82 17.90
CA LEU A 237 1.60 16.05 18.37
C LEU A 237 2.92 16.63 17.88
#